data_AF-A0A1I0ZKN7-F1
#
_entry.id   AF-A0A1I0ZKN7-F1
#
_cell.length_a   1.000
_cell.length_b   1.000
_cell.length_c   1.000
_cell.angle_alpha   90.00
_cell.angle_beta   90.00
_cell.angle_gamma   90.00
#
_symmetry.space_group_name_H-M   'P 1'
#
loop_
_entity.id
_entity.type
_entity.pdbx_description
1 polymer ?
#
loop_
_entity_poly.entity_id
_entity_poly.type
_entity_poly.pdbx_seq_one_letter_code
_entity_poly.pdbx_strand_id
1 'polypeptide(L)'
;MAKYKRFEDLPVWQHAIRIGVRIYQLVESEKLAKDYRAKDQLLGSAISVSNNIAEGFEYNRNRQFIRYLEISKGSAGELRSQLFLLLSAGKIDEKTYQEIYLN
;
A
#
# COMPACT_ATOMS: atom_id res chain seq x y z
N MET A 1 6.54 24.90 -15.71
CA MET A 1 7.21 24.31 -14.52
C MET A 1 6.53 22.98 -14.21
N ALA A 2 7.28 21.91 -13.92
CA ALA A 2 6.69 20.65 -13.48
C ALA A 2 5.94 20.89 -12.16
N LYS A 3 4.68 20.41 -12.06
CA LYS A 3 3.82 20.59 -10.89
C LYS A 3 4.39 19.94 -9.62
N TYR A 4 5.20 18.91 -9.77
CA TYR A 4 5.85 18.17 -8.70
C TYR A 4 7.35 18.09 -9.00
N LYS A 5 8.19 18.27 -7.98
CA LYS A 5 9.66 18.24 -8.13
C LYS A 5 10.28 16.97 -7.57
N ARG A 6 9.62 16.34 -6.60
CA ARG A 6 10.01 15.06 -6.01
C ARG A 6 8.79 14.17 -5.85
N PHE A 7 8.99 12.86 -5.71
CA PHE A 7 7.87 11.93 -5.56
C PHE A 7 7.10 12.17 -4.26
N GLU A 8 7.74 12.72 -3.23
CA GLU A 8 7.11 13.05 -1.94
C GLU A 8 6.07 14.17 -2.09
N ASP A 9 6.16 14.97 -3.15
CA ASP A 9 5.17 16.00 -3.45
C ASP A 9 3.89 15.40 -4.09
N LEU A 10 3.93 14.12 -4.51
CA LEU A 10 2.78 13.45 -5.13
C LEU A 10 1.74 13.05 -4.08
N PRO A 11 0.48 13.52 -4.20
CA PRO A 11 -0.58 13.14 -3.27
C PRO A 11 -0.83 11.62 -3.22
N VAL A 12 -0.67 10.93 -4.35
CA VAL A 12 -0.83 9.47 -4.44
C VAL A 12 0.25 8.72 -3.67
N TRP A 13 1.49 9.21 -3.68
CA TRP A 13 2.57 8.60 -2.89
C TRP A 13 2.34 8.83 -1.40
N GLN A 14 1.97 10.05 -1.00
CA GLN A 14 1.67 10.37 0.41
C GLN A 14 0.54 9.49 0.96
N HIS A 15 -0.49 9.24 0.15
CA HIS A 15 -1.57 8.35 0.52
C HIS A 15 -1.10 6.89 0.63
N ALA A 16 -0.27 6.41 -0.31
CA ALA A 16 0.34 5.08 -0.24
C ALA A 16 1.17 4.89 1.05
N ILE A 17 1.94 5.90 1.47
CA ILE A 17 2.69 5.86 2.74
C ILE A 17 1.76 5.79 3.94
N ARG A 18 0.67 6.57 3.97
CA ARG A 18 -0.32 6.50 5.06
C ARG A 18 -0.95 5.11 5.17
N ILE A 19 -1.27 4.48 4.05
CA ILE A 19 -1.74 3.09 4.02
C ILE A 19 -0.65 2.18 4.58
N GLY A 20 0.59 2.30 4.11
CA GLY A 20 1.72 1.51 4.60
C GLY A 20 1.88 1.57 6.12
N VAL A 21 1.85 2.78 6.71
CA VAL A 21 1.92 2.97 8.17
C VAL A 21 0.78 2.24 8.90
N ARG A 22 -0.45 2.31 8.38
CA ARG A 22 -1.59 1.60 8.97
C ARG A 22 -1.42 0.07 8.87
N ILE A 23 -0.82 -0.43 7.79
CA ILE A 23 -0.50 -1.85 7.66
C ILE A 23 0.57 -2.28 8.68
N TYR A 24 1.61 -1.48 8.91
CA TYR A 24 2.58 -1.73 9.98
C TYR A 24 1.89 -1.84 11.35
N GLN A 25 0.99 -0.91 11.67
CA GLN A 25 0.23 -0.96 12.92
C GLN A 25 -0.69 -2.19 13.00
N LEU A 26 -1.34 -2.54 11.88
CA LEU A 26 -2.25 -3.68 11.82
C LEU A 26 -1.53 -5.01 12.10
N VAL A 27 -0.37 -5.23 11.48
CA VAL A 27 0.35 -6.50 11.60
C VAL A 27 1.01 -6.69 12.97
N GLU A 28 1.17 -5.60 13.74
CA GLU A 28 1.62 -5.64 15.13
C GLU A 28 0.49 -5.97 16.12
N SER A 29 -0.78 -5.96 15.67
CA SER A 29 -1.91 -6.33 16.53
C SER A 29 -1.83 -7.79 17.01
N GLU A 30 -2.35 -8.08 18.21
CA GLU A 30 -2.29 -9.43 18.80
C GLU A 30 -2.87 -10.53 17.88
N LYS A 31 -3.85 -10.18 17.04
CA LYS A 31 -4.52 -11.09 16.11
C LYS A 31 -3.65 -11.51 14.92
N LEU A 32 -2.71 -10.66 14.51
CA LEU A 32 -1.85 -10.87 13.32
C LEU A 32 -0.37 -11.00 13.64
N ALA A 33 0.08 -10.57 14.81
CA ALA A 33 1.50 -10.57 15.19
C ALA A 33 2.18 -11.94 15.10
N LYS A 34 1.40 -13.03 15.25
CA LYS A 34 1.88 -14.43 15.18
C LYS A 34 1.70 -15.07 13.80
N ASP A 35 0.99 -14.41 12.87
CA ASP A 35 0.84 -14.87 11.49
C ASP A 35 1.91 -14.23 10.60
N TYR A 36 3.12 -14.76 10.70
CA TYR A 36 4.30 -14.22 10.01
C TYR A 36 4.11 -14.14 8.49
N ARG A 37 3.44 -15.13 7.90
CA ARG A 37 3.20 -15.17 6.45
C ARG A 37 2.24 -14.07 6.02
N ALA A 38 1.12 -13.90 6.72
CA ALA A 38 0.18 -12.82 6.42
C ALA A 38 0.83 -11.45 6.60
N LYS A 39 1.60 -11.27 7.68
CA LYS A 39 2.36 -10.04 7.94
C LYS A 39 3.29 -9.69 6.78
N ASP A 40 4.13 -10.63 6.36
CA ASP A 40 5.12 -10.37 5.31
C ASP A 40 4.45 -10.05 3.97
N GLN A 41 3.36 -10.74 3.63
CA GLN A 41 2.61 -10.49 2.41
C GLN A 41 1.90 -9.12 2.40
N LEU A 42 1.29 -8.72 3.51
CA LEU A 42 0.64 -7.41 3.66
C LEU A 42 1.67 -6.29 3.58
N LEU A 43 2.76 -6.40 4.34
CA LEU A 43 3.84 -5.41 4.34
C LEU A 43 4.47 -5.30 2.95
N GLY A 44 4.78 -6.43 2.31
CA GLY A 44 5.33 -6.46 0.96
C GLY A 44 4.44 -5.74 -0.04
N SER A 45 3.14 -6.05 -0.04
CA SER A 45 2.17 -5.41 -0.94
C SER A 45 2.06 -3.91 -0.67
N ALA A 46 1.96 -3.48 0.59
CA ALA A 46 1.85 -2.07 0.97
C ALA A 46 3.10 -1.25 0.62
N ILE A 47 4.28 -1.78 0.92
CA ILE A 47 5.57 -1.15 0.59
C ILE A 47 5.74 -1.04 -0.93
N SER A 48 5.34 -2.07 -1.67
CA SER A 48 5.42 -2.09 -3.13
C SER A 48 4.63 -0.95 -3.78
N VAL A 49 3.46 -0.56 -3.21
CA VAL A 49 2.66 0.55 -3.75
C VAL A 49 3.46 1.85 -3.77
N SER A 50 4.03 2.26 -2.64
CA SER A 50 4.80 3.51 -2.53
C SER A 50 6.14 3.45 -3.27
N ASN A 51 6.84 2.30 -3.19
CA ASN A 51 8.13 2.11 -3.86
C ASN A 51 8.02 2.23 -5.38
N ASN A 52 7.01 1.60 -5.99
CA ASN A 52 6.81 1.70 -7.43
C ASN A 52 6.47 3.14 -7.86
N ILE A 53 5.70 3.90 -7.07
CA ILE A 53 5.42 5.31 -7.38
C ILE A 53 6.72 6.13 -7.35
N ALA A 54 7.54 5.96 -6.31
CA ALA A 54 8.81 6.67 -6.17
C ALA A 54 9.79 6.30 -7.30
N GLU A 55 10.00 5.01 -7.54
CA GLU A 55 10.89 4.50 -8.58
C GLU A 55 10.48 4.98 -9.97
N GLY A 56 9.17 4.91 -10.29
CA GLY A 56 8.63 5.41 -11.54
C GLY A 56 8.85 6.90 -11.75
N PHE A 57 8.74 7.70 -10.68
CA PHE A 57 8.94 9.15 -10.74
C PHE A 57 10.41 9.51 -10.99
N GLU A 58 11.35 8.83 -10.31
CA GLU A 58 12.80 9.07 -10.43
C GLU A 58 13.34 8.86 -11.86
N TYR A 59 12.68 8.02 -12.68
CA TYR A 59 13.05 7.84 -14.08
C TYR A 59 12.85 9.06 -14.97
N ASN A 60 12.14 10.10 -14.51
CA ASN A 60 11.93 11.37 -15.21
C ASN A 60 11.40 11.21 -16.66
N ARG A 61 10.62 10.15 -16.92
CA ARG A 61 10.05 9.83 -18.23
C ARG A 61 8.60 9.34 -18.09
N ASN A 62 7.67 10.02 -18.77
CA ASN A 62 6.23 9.76 -18.63
C ASN A 62 5.84 8.30 -18.92
N ARG A 63 6.38 7.68 -19.97
CA ARG A 63 6.03 6.31 -20.33
C ARG A 63 6.48 5.30 -19.27
N GLN A 64 7.68 5.48 -18.72
CA GLN A 64 8.16 4.66 -17.61
C GLN A 64 7.31 4.92 -16.36
N PHE A 65 7.04 6.18 -16.03
CA PHE A 65 6.24 6.49 -14.84
C PHE A 65 4.85 5.85 -14.90
N ILE A 66 4.16 5.90 -16.04
CA ILE A 66 2.86 5.23 -16.24
C ILE A 66 2.95 3.73 -15.96
N ARG A 67 3.96 3.04 -16.50
CA ARG A 67 4.17 1.61 -16.26
C ARG A 67 4.32 1.30 -14.76
N TYR A 68 5.09 2.11 -14.04
CA TYR A 68 5.27 1.91 -12.60
C TYR A 68 4.00 2.23 -11.80
N LEU A 69 3.18 3.18 -12.25
CA LEU A 69 1.85 3.41 -11.67
C LEU A 69 0.91 2.22 -11.90
N GLU A 70 0.99 1.53 -13.04
CA GLU A 70 0.24 0.29 -13.28
C GLU A 70 0.66 -0.83 -12.32
N ILE A 71 1.96 -0.98 -12.08
CA ILE A 71 2.50 -1.96 -11.11
C ILE A 71 2.04 -1.59 -9.69
N SER A 72 2.16 -0.33 -9.30
CA SER A 72 1.68 0.19 -8.01
C SER A 72 0.18 -0.09 -7.81
N LYS A 73 -0.64 0.12 -8.84
CA LYS A 73 -2.06 -0.22 -8.83
C LYS A 73 -2.31 -1.72 -8.66
N GLY A 74 -1.48 -2.56 -9.27
CA GLY A 74 -1.49 -4.01 -9.07
C GLY A 74 -1.24 -4.40 -7.61
N SER A 75 -0.18 -3.87 -7.00
CA SER A 75 0.12 -4.09 -5.58
C SER A 75 -0.97 -3.58 -4.65
N ALA A 76 -1.63 -2.47 -4.96
CA ALA A 76 -2.78 -1.98 -4.21
C ALA A 76 -3.97 -2.94 -4.29
N GLY A 77 -4.20 -3.55 -5.46
CA GLY A 77 -5.20 -4.59 -5.66
C GLY A 77 -4.91 -5.86 -4.85
N GLU A 78 -3.66 -6.28 -4.79
CA GLU A 78 -3.20 -7.42 -3.99
C GLU A 78 -3.42 -7.16 -2.49
N LEU A 79 -2.97 -6.00 -1.98
CA LEU A 79 -3.17 -5.62 -0.59
C LEU A 79 -4.66 -5.62 -0.21
N ARG A 80 -5.52 -5.07 -1.08
CA ARG A 80 -6.98 -5.08 -0.88
C ARG A 80 -7.55 -6.49 -0.80
N SER A 81 -7.10 -7.39 -1.68
CA SER A 81 -7.52 -8.79 -1.68
C SER A 81 -7.15 -9.49 -0.36
N GLN A 82 -5.91 -9.29 0.10
CA GLN A 82 -5.42 -9.84 1.37
C GLN A 82 -6.22 -9.31 2.57
N LEU A 83 -6.48 -7.99 2.63
CA LEU A 83 -7.30 -7.40 3.70
C LEU A 83 -8.73 -7.97 3.72
N PHE A 84 -9.35 -8.14 2.55
CA PHE A 84 -10.69 -8.72 2.45
C PHE A 84 -10.71 -10.19 2.90
N LEU A 85 -9.65 -10.95 2.61
CA LEU A 85 -9.49 -12.32 3.10
C LEU A 85 -9.38 -12.35 4.63
N LEU A 86 -8.61 -11.44 5.24
CA LEU A 86 -8.49 -11.37 6.70
C LEU A 86 -9.81 -10.99 7.38
N LEU A 87 -10.57 -10.06 6.80
CA LEU A 87 -11.91 -9.71 7.25
C LEU A 87 -12.83 -10.95 7.19
N SER A 88 -12.85 -11.63 6.04
CA SER A 88 -13.67 -12.82 5.82
C SER A 88 -13.30 -13.97 6.76
N ALA A 89 -12.03 -14.07 7.14
CA ALA A 89 -11.53 -15.06 8.09
C ALA A 89 -11.71 -14.64 9.58
N GLY A 90 -12.32 -13.48 9.85
CA GLY A 90 -12.52 -12.95 11.21
C GLY A 90 -11.23 -12.52 11.91
N LYS A 91 -10.13 -12.33 11.17
CA LYS A 91 -8.83 -11.90 11.71
C LYS A 91 -8.78 -10.40 11.99
N ILE A 92 -9.55 -9.63 11.24
CA ILE A 92 -9.78 -8.19 11.45
C ILE A 92 -11.28 -7.92 11.46
N ASP A 93 -11.70 -6.82 12.07
CA ASP A 93 -13.10 -6.39 12.05
C ASP A 93 -13.39 -5.41 10.92
N GLU A 94 -14.68 -5.17 10.66
CA GLU A 94 -15.15 -4.26 9.62
C GLU A 94 -14.60 -2.83 9.82
N LYS A 95 -14.53 -2.37 11.08
CA LYS A 95 -14.00 -1.05 11.40
C LYS A 95 -12.55 -0.90 10.95
N THR A 96 -11.70 -1.88 11.29
CA THR A 96 -10.29 -1.93 10.90
C THR A 96 -10.16 -1.96 9.37
N TYR A 97 -10.98 -2.77 8.70
CA TYR A 97 -10.99 -2.84 7.24
C TYR A 97 -11.33 -1.49 6.59
N GLN A 98 -12.40 -0.83 7.06
CA GLN A 98 -12.86 0.46 6.53
C GLN A 98 -11.87 1.60 6.82
N GLU A 99 -11.22 1.60 7.98
CA GLU A 99 -10.21 2.61 8.33
C GLU A 99 -8.99 2.58 7.38
N ILE A 100 -8.64 1.39 6.89
CA ILE A 100 -7.54 1.18 5.93
C ILE A 100 -8.02 1.45 4.49
N TYR A 101 -9.25 1.08 4.16
CA TYR A 101 -9.76 1.10 2.77
C TYR A 101 -10.39 2.43 2.33
N LEU A 102 -11.06 3.17 3.22
CA LEU A 102 -11.85 4.36 2.85
C LEU A 102 -11.16 5.72 3.10
N ASN A 103 -9.91 5.74 3.59
CA ASN A 103 -9.21 6.97 4.01
C ASN A 103 -7.93 7.30 3.26
#